data_AF-A0A8S2TEB8-F1
#
_entry.id   AF-A0A8S2TEB8-F1
#
_cell.length_a   1.000
_cell.length_b   1.000
_cell.length_c   1.000
_cell.angle_alpha   90.00
_cell.angle_beta   90.00
_cell.angle_gamma   90.00
#
_symmetry.space_group_name_H-M   'P 1'
#
loop_
_entity.id
_entity.type
_entity.pdbx_description
1 polymer ?
#
loop_
_entity_poly.entity_id
_entity_poly.type
_entity_poly.pdbx_seq_one_letter_code
_entity_poly.pdbx_strand_id
1 'polypeptide(L)'
;MDQGVIRAFKVYYRCHLAKHIITSAGVVVMADDINISVLDVVDWIQGACKAVSETTIRNTFKSAGFEKLPVIDGIDTLRQISITDEIISA
;
A
#
# COMPACT_ATOMS: atom_id res chain seq x y z
N MET A 1 -11.45 -3.60 3.90
CA MET A 1 -10.02 -3.23 3.74
C MET A 1 -9.65 -3.54 2.31
N ASP A 2 -9.17 -2.56 1.55
CA ASP A 2 -8.86 -2.76 0.13
C ASP A 2 -7.78 -3.83 -0.07
N GLN A 3 -7.83 -4.54 -1.21
CA GLN A 3 -6.89 -5.63 -1.51
C GLN A 3 -5.43 -5.15 -1.51
N GLY A 4 -5.17 -3.89 -1.85
CA GLY A 4 -3.81 -3.31 -1.82
C GLY A 4 -3.24 -3.23 -0.41
N VAL A 5 -4.01 -2.70 0.54
CA VAL A 5 -3.60 -2.59 1.96
C VAL A 5 -3.48 -3.96 2.62
N ILE A 6 -4.43 -4.88 2.37
CA ILE A 6 -4.36 -6.26 2.88
C ILE A 6 -3.09 -6.95 2.37
N ARG A 7 -2.78 -6.81 1.08
CA ARG A 7 -1.60 -7.42 0.47
C ARG A 7 -0.32 -6.86 1.09
N ALA A 8 -0.22 -5.54 1.22
CA ALA A 8 0.95 -4.90 1.82
C ALA A 8 1.17 -5.37 3.26
N PHE A 9 0.12 -5.32 4.10
CA PHE A 9 0.18 -5.81 5.48
C PHE A 9 0.67 -7.26 5.56
N LYS A 10 0.08 -8.17 4.78
CA LYS A 10 0.45 -9.60 4.77
C LYS A 10 1.91 -9.81 4.38
N VAL A 11 2.43 -9.04 3.42
CA VAL A 11 3.84 -9.13 3.01
C VAL A 11 4.75 -8.75 4.17
N TYR A 12 4.52 -7.61 4.82
CA TYR A 12 5.35 -7.17 5.94
C TYR A 12 5.29 -8.14 7.11
N TYR A 13 4.10 -8.61 7.49
CA TYR A 13 3.95 -9.61 8.54
C TYR A 13 4.74 -10.90 8.23
N ARG A 14 4.64 -11.41 6.99
CA ARG A 14 5.38 -12.60 6.55
C ARG A 14 6.89 -12.39 6.57
N CYS A 15 7.38 -11.19 6.26
CA CYS A 15 8.80 -10.86 6.37
C CYS A 15 9.28 -10.94 7.83
N HIS A 16 8.50 -10.43 8.80
CA HIS A 16 8.84 -10.55 10.22
C HIS A 16 8.85 -12.01 10.69
N LEU A 17 7.81 -12.77 10.34
CA LEU A 17 7.75 -14.20 10.65
C LEU A 17 8.93 -14.98 10.06
N ALA A 18 9.28 -14.74 8.79
CA ALA A 18 10.41 -15.41 8.15
C ALA A 18 11.74 -15.09 8.83
N LYS A 19 11.96 -13.82 9.23
CA LYS A 19 13.15 -13.43 10.00
C LYS A 19 13.20 -14.17 11.34
N HIS A 20 12.08 -14.25 12.06
CA HIS A 20 12.00 -14.98 13.32
C HIS A 20 12.35 -16.46 13.16
N ILE A 21 11.80 -17.11 12.14
CA ILE A 21 12.08 -18.53 11.84
C ILE A 21 13.56 -18.73 11.52
N ILE A 22 14.16 -17.87 10.67
CA ILE A 22 15.57 -17.97 10.30
C ILE A 22 16.48 -17.78 11.52
N THR A 23 16.20 -16.77 12.35
CA THR A 23 16.97 -16.52 13.57
C THR A 23 16.83 -17.67 14.56
N SER A 24 15.61 -18.20 14.71
CA SER A 24 15.35 -19.34 15.60
C SER A 24 16.03 -20.61 15.12
N ALA A 25 16.06 -20.86 13.80
CA ALA A 25 16.72 -22.03 13.22
C ALA A 25 18.23 -22.09 13.49
N GLY A 26 18.87 -20.98 13.86
CA GLY A 26 20.27 -20.98 14.32
C GLY A 26 20.46 -21.47 15.76
N VAL A 27 19.38 -21.61 16.52
CA VAL A 27 19.38 -21.88 17.97
C VAL A 27 18.67 -23.18 18.32
N VAL A 28 17.57 -23.51 17.64
CA VAL A 28 16.78 -24.73 17.90
C VAL A 28 17.15 -25.88 16.97
N VAL A 29 17.05 -27.10 17.53
CA VAL A 29 17.47 -28.35 16.88
C VAL A 29 16.34 -28.90 16.00
N MET A 30 15.08 -28.78 16.43
CA MET A 30 13.91 -29.22 15.68
C MET A 30 12.98 -28.05 15.35
N ALA A 31 12.25 -28.16 14.23
CA ALA A 31 11.32 -27.11 13.78
C ALA A 31 10.17 -26.88 14.77
N ASP A 32 9.75 -27.93 15.48
CA ASP A 32 8.68 -27.86 16.48
C ASP A 32 9.06 -27.05 17.73
N ASP A 33 10.36 -26.83 17.95
CA ASP A 33 10.87 -26.03 19.07
C ASP A 33 10.82 -24.51 18.79
N ILE A 34 10.44 -24.11 17.57
CA ILE A 34 10.28 -22.69 17.22
C ILE A 34 9.05 -22.15 17.94
N ASN A 35 9.29 -21.51 19.09
CA ASN A 35 8.25 -20.82 19.83
C ASN A 35 8.06 -19.38 19.31
N ILE A 36 6.81 -18.95 19.22
CA ILE A 36 6.43 -17.58 18.86
C ILE A 36 5.61 -17.03 20.02
N SER A 37 6.11 -15.98 20.69
CA SER A 37 5.36 -15.38 21.78
C SER A 37 4.23 -14.50 21.24
N VAL A 38 3.17 -14.34 22.03
CA VAL A 38 2.07 -13.41 21.70
C VAL A 38 2.60 -11.98 21.54
N LEU A 39 3.63 -11.60 22.30
CA LEU A 39 4.20 -10.26 22.26
C LEU A 39 4.95 -10.01 20.95
N ASP A 40 5.66 -11.01 20.42
CA ASP A 40 6.29 -10.95 19.10
C ASP A 40 5.24 -10.73 18.01
N VAL A 41 4.12 -11.46 18.07
CA VAL A 41 3.02 -11.33 17.10
C VAL A 41 2.43 -9.91 17.13
N VAL A 42 2.20 -9.36 18.32
CA VAL A 42 1.66 -7.99 18.47
C VAL A 42 2.64 -6.97 17.89
N ASP A 43 3.93 -7.10 18.14
CA ASP A 43 4.96 -6.21 17.58
C ASP A 43 5.01 -6.32 16.05
N TRP A 44 4.92 -7.52 15.48
CA TRP A 44 4.90 -7.71 14.04
C TRP A 44 3.66 -7.11 13.39
N ILE A 45 2.50 -7.21 14.03
CA ILE A 45 1.26 -6.56 13.56
C ILE A 45 1.43 -5.05 13.59
N GLN A 46 1.96 -4.48 14.68
CA GLN A 46 2.19 -3.05 14.79
C GLN A 46 3.19 -2.57 13.72
N GLY A 47 4.29 -3.30 13.52
CA GLY A 47 5.31 -3.03 12.50
C GLY A 47 4.74 -3.10 11.09
N ALA A 48 3.97 -4.16 10.78
CA ALA A 48 3.33 -4.32 9.49
C ALA A 48 2.31 -3.21 9.19
N CYS A 49 1.54 -2.77 10.18
CA CYS A 49 0.63 -1.63 10.06
C CYS A 49 1.37 -0.33 9.76
N LYS A 50 2.48 -0.06 10.47
CA LYS A 50 3.31 1.15 10.24
C LYS A 50 4.03 1.13 8.89
N ALA A 51 4.36 -0.04 8.38
CA ALA A 51 5.07 -0.20 7.11
C ALA A 51 4.17 0.01 5.88
N VAL A 52 2.83 0.01 6.04
CA VAL A 52 1.92 0.38 4.95
C VAL A 52 2.12 1.86 4.62
N SER A 53 2.73 2.11 3.45
CA SER A 53 3.05 3.47 3.01
C SER A 53 1.79 4.28 2.66
N GLU A 54 1.88 5.60 2.81
CA GLU A 54 0.84 6.52 2.34
C GLU A 54 0.55 6.34 0.85
N THR A 55 1.58 6.08 0.04
CA THR A 55 1.45 5.78 -1.39
C THR A 55 0.60 4.54 -1.63
N THR A 56 0.78 3.47 -0.85
CA THR A 56 -0.05 2.26 -0.93
C THR A 56 -1.50 2.57 -0.61
N ILE A 57 -1.74 3.35 0.44
CA ILE A 57 -3.08 3.79 0.85
C ILE A 57 -3.73 4.62 -0.26
N ARG A 58 -3.00 5.61 -0.79
CA ARG A 58 -3.47 6.49 -1.88
C ARG A 58 -3.77 5.70 -3.15
N ASN A 59 -2.91 4.75 -3.53
CA ASN A 59 -3.12 3.88 -4.69
C ASN A 59 -4.36 2.99 -4.50
N THR A 60 -4.58 2.49 -3.29
CA THR A 60 -5.80 1.78 -2.91
C THR A 60 -7.04 2.66 -3.10
N PHE A 61 -7.01 3.91 -2.62
CA PHE A 61 -8.13 4.84 -2.80
C PHE A 61 -8.37 5.17 -4.28
N LYS A 62 -7.30 5.34 -5.08
CA LYS A 62 -7.39 5.51 -6.53
C LYS A 62 -8.02 4.29 -7.21
N SER A 63 -7.55 3.08 -6.91
CA SER A 63 -8.08 1.83 -7.47
C SER A 63 -9.54 1.59 -7.11
N ALA A 64 -10.00 2.06 -5.95
CA ALA A 64 -11.39 1.99 -5.55
C ALA A 64 -12.27 3.13 -6.12
N GLY A 65 -11.72 3.98 -6.99
CA GLY A 65 -12.47 5.06 -7.66
C GLY A 65 -12.69 6.31 -6.80
N PHE A 66 -12.01 6.42 -5.65
CA PHE A 66 -12.04 7.61 -4.79
C PHE A 66 -11.05 8.69 -5.23
N GLU A 67 -10.49 8.59 -6.44
CA GLU A 67 -9.66 9.66 -6.98
C GLU A 67 -10.55 10.91 -7.09
N LYS A 68 -10.19 11.97 -6.35
CA LYS A 68 -10.83 13.28 -6.52
C LYS A 68 -10.77 13.57 -8.02
N LEU A 69 -11.94 13.66 -8.67
CA LEU A 69 -12.05 14.34 -9.95
C LEU A 69 -11.26 15.63 -9.81
N PRO A 70 -10.39 15.99 -10.78
CA PRO A 70 -9.81 17.32 -10.77
C PRO A 70 -10.99 18.28 -10.56
N VAL A 71 -10.90 19.10 -9.52
CA VAL A 71 -11.77 20.27 -9.43
C VAL A 71 -11.35 21.06 -10.67
N ILE A 72 -12.14 20.89 -11.73
CA ILE A 72 -12.06 21.74 -12.90
C ILE A 72 -12.60 23.06 -12.38
N ASP A 73 -11.73 23.90 -11.80
CA ASP A 73 -11.99 25.33 -11.82
C ASP A 73 -12.19 25.64 -13.31
N GLY A 74 -13.44 25.95 -13.67
CA GLY A 74 -13.99 25.95 -15.03
C GLY A 74 -13.38 26.96 -16.01
N ILE A 75 -12.10 27.27 -15.88
CA ILE A 75 -11.39 28.29 -16.64
C ILE A 75 -10.39 27.66 -17.63
N ASP A 76 -9.78 26.51 -17.32
CA ASP A 76 -8.74 25.95 -18.21
C ASP A 76 -9.30 25.08 -19.34
N THR A 77 -10.50 24.50 -19.21
CA THR A 77 -11.10 23.68 -20.29
C THR A 77 -11.61 24.55 -21.45
N LEU A 78 -12.00 25.80 -21.18
CA LEU A 78 -12.43 26.75 -22.23
C LEU A 78 -11.26 27.22 -23.09
N ARG A 79 -10.05 27.32 -22.52
CA ARG A 79 -8.85 27.72 -23.29
C ARG A 79 -8.45 26.66 -24.31
N GLN A 80 -8.62 25.37 -24.03
CA GLN A 80 -8.30 24.32 -24.99
C GLN A 80 -9.31 24.24 -26.14
N ILE A 81 -10.60 24.52 -25.88
CA ILE A 81 -11.64 24.52 -26.92
C ILE A 81 -11.47 25.70 -27.89
N SER A 82 -11.18 26.91 -27.37
CA SER A 82 -10.96 28.09 -28.23
C SER A 82 -9.74 27.95 -29.15
N ILE A 83 -8.68 27.27 -28.71
CA ILE A 83 -7.49 27.05 -29.55
C ILE A 83 -7.78 26.07 -30.69
N THR A 84 -8.63 25.06 -30.47
CA THR A 84 -9.01 24.11 -31.54
C THR A 84 -9.94 24.71 -32.58
N ASP A 85 -10.80 25.66 -32.23
CA ASP A 85 -11.71 26.31 -33.19
C ASP A 85 -10.96 27.31 -34.11
N GLU A 86 -9.89 27.96 -33.63
CA GLU A 86 -9.04 28.81 -34.48
C GLU A 86 -8.19 28.02 -35.49
N ILE A 87 -7.77 26.79 -35.15
CA ILE A 87 -6.96 25.95 -36.05
C ILE A 87 -7.80 25.30 -37.16
N ILE A 88 -9.12 25.13 -36.96
CA ILE A 88 -10.02 24.53 -37.97
C ILE A 88 -10.54 25.59 -38.96
N SER A 89 -10.39 26.89 -38.67
CA SER A 89 -10.86 28.00 -39.52
C SER A 89 -9.74 28.76 -40.28
N ALA A 90 -8.50 28.25 -40.31
CA ALA A 90 -7.37 28.84 -41.03
C ALA A 90 -6.92 27.99 -42.23
#